data_AF-A0A2M9L8V7-F1
#
_entry.id   AF-A0A2M9L8V7-F1
#
_cell.length_a   1.000
_cell.length_b   1.000
_cell.length_c   1.000
_cell.angle_alpha   90.00
_cell.angle_beta   90.00
_cell.angle_gamma   90.00
#
_symmetry.space_group_name_H-M   'P 1'
#
loop_
_entity.id
_entity.type
_entity.pdbx_description
1 polymer ?
#
loop_
_entity_poly.entity_id
_entity_poly.type
_entity_poly.pdbx_seq_one_letter_code
_entity_poly.pdbx_strand_id
1 'polypeptide(L)'
;MVLSVAELRAKFGKTFELDPGTTGIEGLANECTQYLKQGKLALTDAQPNADELWIVGDLDWKTYGTVRSRVTFLPDLLRENVAGVRVEARLPPGAELPDSLRSARKAVDGLGVSETWFVFGVEAGRDDRVRAGTGFGVALAFPDSGQGNRPYLWGYQPAAHDAWRLDGRFAPVTLGSKPDSLKALEKLTGRPDGSGYVLPNEITSAVEDVRVSALAVVFDPGTNAGAARLFTLQAEVELGPEWRIFDGKLVVRRPCVLVNVIGPRGAKPRLSLIFAGEVAVDDEISVVLQVEYPSWRISGRTKRPVGLKKLLATYAPELPAMPDTVISRLDVWGVLVGEGAGYGFDIAFDDLWSITDEIALSGLQLSMGKQGTSLSASLDAEWDLGAAVLDVHADWTKDQGWQLAANASHLQLADAFGLFGVSAPALLKDVSIDLLSVTYGSRTGLGFAVVAGFPLGSIDAGFEMRIGLAKKSSGSGYTPTVEAALYLELPSGDPANPRLLEFRIANTQTSDFTATCTDTAGVSLADLAKLLGVADESVTELLGKLGKADRITIGYSAARKAVVFAVHEKETGGAMVFISVKP
;
A
#
# COMPACT_ATOMS: atom_id res chain seq x y z
N MET A 1 36.28 -11.83 24.04
CA MET A 1 36.07 -12.91 23.05
C MET A 1 34.60 -13.27 23.13
N VAL A 2 33.88 -13.29 22.01
CA VAL A 2 32.45 -13.65 21.97
C VAL A 2 32.37 -15.14 21.68
N LEU A 3 31.51 -15.87 22.41
CA LEU A 3 31.33 -17.30 22.21
C LEU A 3 30.63 -17.56 20.87
N SER A 4 31.27 -18.32 19.97
CA SER A 4 30.64 -18.72 18.71
C SER A 4 29.61 -19.83 18.91
N VAL A 5 28.65 -19.91 17.99
CA VAL A 5 27.64 -20.99 17.96
C VAL A 5 28.32 -22.36 17.77
N ALA A 6 29.40 -22.42 16.99
CA ALA A 6 30.17 -23.64 16.78
C ALA A 6 30.86 -24.13 18.08
N GLU A 7 31.50 -23.22 18.81
CA GLU A 7 32.12 -23.53 20.10
C GLU A 7 31.08 -23.94 21.15
N LEU A 8 29.93 -23.27 21.19
CA LEU A 8 28.82 -23.66 22.07
C LEU A 8 28.36 -25.09 21.79
N ARG A 9 28.13 -25.44 20.53
CA ARG A 9 27.71 -26.80 20.13
C ARG A 9 28.74 -27.85 20.53
N ALA A 10 30.03 -27.54 20.40
CA ALA A 10 31.10 -28.45 20.82
C ALA A 10 31.13 -28.68 22.35
N LYS A 11 30.56 -27.76 23.15
CA LYS A 11 30.46 -27.87 24.61
C LYS A 11 29.22 -28.63 25.08
N PHE A 12 28.25 -28.90 24.22
CA PHE A 12 27.03 -29.64 24.60
C PHE A 12 27.34 -31.10 24.91
N GLY A 13 26.92 -31.56 26.09
CA GLY A 13 27.14 -32.92 26.57
C GLY A 13 26.23 -33.27 27.75
N LYS A 14 26.44 -34.44 28.36
CA LYS A 14 25.69 -34.92 29.55
C LYS A 14 25.93 -34.10 30.81
N THR A 15 27.04 -33.37 30.82
CA THR A 15 27.34 -32.30 31.77
C THR A 15 27.68 -31.07 30.96
N PHE A 16 27.28 -29.90 31.42
CA PHE A 16 27.56 -28.65 30.74
C PHE A 16 28.06 -27.63 31.74
N GLU A 17 29.19 -27.01 31.43
CA GLU A 17 29.70 -25.88 32.20
C GLU A 17 30.05 -24.73 31.26
N LEU A 18 29.55 -23.55 31.58
CA LEU A 18 29.89 -22.31 30.92
C LEU A 18 30.11 -21.21 31.94
N ASP A 19 31.33 -20.70 31.97
CA ASP A 19 31.66 -19.49 32.72
C ASP A 19 31.09 -18.27 31.96
N PRO A 20 30.22 -17.46 32.59
CA PRO A 20 29.61 -16.31 31.92
C PRO A 20 30.64 -15.31 31.38
N GLY A 21 31.82 -15.18 32.00
CA GLY A 21 32.88 -14.29 31.54
C GLY A 21 33.47 -14.71 30.18
N THR A 22 33.33 -15.98 29.80
CA THR A 22 33.82 -16.50 28.52
C THR A 22 32.88 -16.24 27.35
N THR A 23 31.65 -15.80 27.62
CA THR A 23 30.64 -15.55 26.59
C THR A 23 30.83 -14.22 25.87
N GLY A 24 31.45 -13.25 26.55
CA GLY A 24 31.51 -11.86 26.09
C GLY A 24 30.18 -11.09 26.21
N ILE A 25 29.15 -11.68 26.83
CA ILE A 25 27.83 -11.06 27.00
C ILE A 25 27.84 -10.20 28.26
N GLU A 26 27.70 -8.89 28.08
CA GLU A 26 27.69 -7.91 29.17
C GLU A 26 26.53 -8.17 30.16
N GLY A 27 26.81 -8.14 31.47
CA GLY A 27 25.81 -8.35 32.52
C GLY A 27 25.51 -9.81 32.87
N LEU A 28 25.84 -10.79 32.02
CA LEU A 28 25.51 -12.21 32.27
C LEU A 28 26.18 -12.76 33.54
N ALA A 29 27.42 -12.34 33.82
CA ALA A 29 28.14 -12.74 35.02
C ALA A 29 27.46 -12.25 36.30
N ASN A 30 26.87 -11.05 36.27
CA ASN A 30 26.13 -10.49 37.40
C ASN A 30 24.85 -11.28 37.64
N GLU A 31 24.09 -11.57 36.58
CA GLU A 31 22.86 -12.38 36.66
C GLU A 31 23.13 -13.79 37.22
N CYS A 32 24.15 -14.48 36.68
CA CYS A 32 24.52 -15.81 37.17
C CYS A 32 24.97 -15.76 38.64
N THR A 33 25.77 -14.76 39.02
CA THR A 33 26.19 -14.55 40.41
C THR A 33 25.02 -14.23 41.31
N GLN A 34 24.00 -13.53 40.83
CA GLN A 34 22.82 -13.18 41.61
C GLN A 34 21.96 -14.40 41.91
N TYR A 35 21.71 -15.26 40.92
CA TYR A 35 20.70 -16.32 41.03
C TYR A 35 21.23 -17.75 41.23
N LEU A 36 22.46 -18.03 40.80
CA LEU A 36 23.05 -19.38 40.85
C LEU A 36 24.08 -19.51 41.97
N LYS A 37 24.15 -20.69 42.61
CA LYS A 37 25.07 -20.92 43.74
C LYS A 37 26.53 -20.78 43.33
N GLN A 38 26.88 -21.27 42.14
CA GLN A 38 28.25 -21.30 41.64
C GLN A 38 28.63 -20.06 40.81
N GLY A 39 27.69 -19.14 40.57
CA GLY A 39 27.91 -17.97 39.70
C GLY A 39 28.18 -18.31 38.23
N LYS A 40 28.00 -19.57 37.82
CA LYS A 40 28.20 -20.07 36.45
C LYS A 40 27.05 -20.98 36.04
N LEU A 41 26.90 -21.21 34.73
CA LEU A 41 25.93 -22.15 34.18
C LEU A 41 26.53 -23.56 34.24
N ALA A 42 26.21 -24.31 35.29
CA ALA A 42 26.69 -25.68 35.51
C ALA A 42 25.51 -26.64 35.61
N LEU A 43 25.22 -27.36 34.53
CA LEU A 43 24.11 -28.32 34.46
C LEU A 43 24.62 -29.76 34.58
N THR A 44 23.97 -30.54 35.44
CA THR A 44 24.09 -32.00 35.53
C THR A 44 22.87 -32.69 34.91
N ASP A 45 23.00 -33.97 34.56
CA ASP A 45 21.95 -34.72 33.82
C ASP A 45 21.43 -33.96 32.59
N ALA A 46 22.37 -33.37 31.85
CA ALA A 46 22.04 -32.40 30.83
C ALA A 46 21.63 -33.09 29.51
N GLN A 47 20.57 -32.55 28.91
CA GLN A 47 19.95 -32.99 27.65
C GLN A 47 20.00 -31.80 26.68
N PRO A 48 21.07 -31.70 25.87
CA PRO A 48 21.21 -30.61 24.91
C PRO A 48 20.41 -30.85 23.63
N ASN A 49 19.95 -29.76 23.02
CA ASN A 49 19.50 -29.70 21.64
C ASN A 49 20.42 -28.70 20.89
N ALA A 50 21.38 -29.26 20.14
CA ALA A 50 22.39 -28.49 19.42
C ALA A 50 21.83 -27.66 18.25
N ASP A 51 20.71 -28.10 17.68
CA ASP A 51 20.09 -27.43 16.53
C ASP A 51 19.30 -26.20 16.97
N GLU A 52 18.58 -26.32 18.08
CA GLU A 52 17.78 -25.25 18.68
C GLU A 52 18.53 -24.43 19.75
N LEU A 53 19.81 -24.75 19.99
CA LEU A 53 20.71 -24.03 20.92
C LEU A 53 20.15 -23.91 22.35
N TRP A 54 19.61 -24.99 22.90
CA TRP A 54 19.22 -25.03 24.30
C TRP A 54 19.68 -26.31 24.99
N ILE A 55 19.71 -26.27 26.32
CA ILE A 55 20.06 -27.42 27.15
C ILE A 55 19.16 -27.46 28.39
N VAL A 56 18.64 -28.64 28.72
CA VAL A 56 17.85 -28.88 29.94
C VAL A 56 18.64 -29.76 30.88
N GLY A 57 18.68 -29.44 32.16
CA GLY A 57 19.37 -30.24 33.17
C GLY A 57 19.18 -29.67 34.56
N ASP A 58 19.79 -30.29 35.55
CA ASP A 58 19.72 -29.85 36.93
C ASP A 58 20.74 -28.74 37.18
N LEU A 59 20.25 -27.61 37.68
CA LEU A 59 21.04 -26.41 37.94
C LEU A 59 20.89 -25.99 39.41
N ASP A 60 21.98 -25.56 40.03
CA ASP A 60 22.00 -25.17 41.44
C ASP A 60 21.66 -23.68 41.66
N TRP A 61 20.43 -23.40 42.07
CA TRP A 61 19.92 -22.07 42.38
C TRP A 61 20.16 -21.69 43.83
N LYS A 62 20.43 -20.41 44.10
CA LYS A 62 20.61 -19.92 45.48
C LYS A 62 19.34 -20.08 46.30
N THR A 63 18.19 -19.68 45.74
CA THR A 63 16.90 -19.64 46.45
C THR A 63 16.17 -20.98 46.41
N TYR A 64 16.29 -21.73 45.31
CA TYR A 64 15.45 -22.89 45.03
C TYR A 64 16.16 -24.24 45.17
N GLY A 65 17.47 -24.24 45.48
CA GLY A 65 18.27 -25.46 45.49
C GLY A 65 18.50 -26.00 44.08
N THR A 66 18.69 -27.31 43.97
CA THR A 66 18.89 -27.99 42.68
C THR A 66 17.55 -28.15 41.99
N VAL A 67 17.38 -27.49 40.84
CA VAL A 67 16.13 -27.46 40.10
C VAL A 67 16.39 -27.72 38.62
N ARG A 68 15.54 -28.55 38.00
CA ARG A 68 15.60 -28.79 36.57
C ARG A 68 15.26 -27.51 35.80
N SER A 69 16.24 -27.05 35.02
CA SER A 69 16.26 -25.75 34.37
C SER A 69 16.57 -25.89 32.88
N ARG A 70 16.04 -24.97 32.09
CA ARG A 70 16.37 -24.81 30.67
C ARG A 70 17.27 -23.60 30.50
N VAL A 71 18.37 -23.76 29.78
CA VAL A 71 19.21 -22.65 29.32
C VAL A 71 19.09 -22.58 27.81
N THR A 72 18.64 -21.44 27.30
CA THR A 72 18.48 -21.15 25.87
C THR A 72 19.52 -20.11 25.47
N PHE A 73 20.28 -20.40 24.41
CA PHE A 73 21.29 -19.50 23.85
C PHE A 73 20.73 -18.86 22.59
N LEU A 74 20.71 -17.53 22.56
CA LEU A 74 20.16 -16.75 21.45
C LEU A 74 21.29 -16.34 20.51
N PRO A 75 21.27 -16.77 19.25
CA PRO A 75 22.29 -16.38 18.27
C PRO A 75 22.08 -14.94 17.78
N ASP A 76 23.13 -14.34 17.23
CA ASP A 76 23.06 -13.10 16.45
C ASP A 76 22.30 -13.30 15.12
N LEU A 77 22.08 -12.19 14.37
CA LEU A 77 21.35 -12.21 13.10
C LEU A 77 21.99 -13.11 12.03
N LEU A 78 23.32 -13.25 12.07
CA LEU A 78 24.09 -14.11 11.15
C LEU A 78 24.15 -15.57 11.63
N ARG A 79 23.69 -15.85 12.85
CA ARG A 79 23.77 -17.14 13.53
C ARG A 79 25.19 -17.66 13.73
N GLU A 80 26.15 -16.76 13.84
CA GLU A 80 27.56 -17.08 14.01
C GLU A 80 27.97 -17.04 15.48
N ASN A 81 27.45 -16.08 16.25
CA ASN A 81 27.81 -15.87 17.65
C ASN A 81 26.59 -15.94 18.58
N VAL A 82 26.84 -16.26 19.85
CA VAL A 82 25.82 -16.16 20.90
C VAL A 82 25.71 -14.71 21.36
N ALA A 83 24.53 -14.11 21.14
CA ALA A 83 24.23 -12.72 21.49
C ALA A 83 23.40 -12.58 22.79
N GLY A 84 22.83 -13.68 23.29
CA GLY A 84 22.06 -13.67 24.52
C GLY A 84 21.89 -15.05 25.16
N VAL A 85 21.49 -15.06 26.43
CA VAL A 85 21.23 -16.26 27.22
C VAL A 85 19.98 -16.06 28.06
N ARG A 86 19.05 -17.03 28.01
CA ARG A 86 17.90 -17.12 28.89
C ARG A 86 17.98 -18.37 29.75
N VAL A 87 17.72 -18.24 31.03
CA VAL A 87 17.69 -19.33 32.01
C VAL A 87 16.31 -19.39 32.64
N GLU A 88 15.70 -20.57 32.61
CA GLU A 88 14.33 -20.82 33.05
C GLU A 88 14.33 -21.97 34.05
N ALA A 89 13.91 -21.73 35.30
CA ALA A 89 13.80 -22.74 36.34
C ALA A 89 12.34 -23.10 36.63
N ARG A 90 12.02 -24.39 36.54
CA ARG A 90 10.70 -24.89 36.96
C ARG A 90 10.60 -24.87 38.48
N LEU A 91 9.76 -24.01 39.04
CA LEU A 91 9.65 -23.92 40.50
C LEU A 91 8.98 -25.17 41.10
N PRO A 92 9.52 -25.71 42.21
CA PRO A 92 8.84 -26.75 42.97
C PRO A 92 7.44 -26.29 43.44
N PRO A 93 6.47 -27.21 43.61
CA PRO A 93 5.17 -26.87 44.17
C PRO A 93 5.31 -26.14 45.51
N GLY A 94 4.65 -24.99 45.65
CA GLY A 94 4.71 -24.16 46.86
C GLY A 94 5.91 -23.21 46.95
N ALA A 95 6.89 -23.29 46.04
CA ALA A 95 7.96 -22.29 45.96
C ALA A 95 7.41 -20.95 45.45
N GLU A 96 7.83 -19.86 46.09
CA GLU A 96 7.36 -18.52 45.75
C GLU A 96 8.32 -17.80 44.80
N LEU A 97 7.75 -16.99 43.91
CA LEU A 97 8.50 -15.99 43.15
C LEU A 97 8.92 -14.84 44.07
N PRO A 98 10.00 -14.11 43.73
CA PRO A 98 10.32 -12.83 44.37
C PRO A 98 9.12 -11.89 44.41
N ASP A 99 9.03 -11.05 45.43
CA ASP A 99 7.86 -10.19 45.68
C ASP A 99 7.48 -9.32 44.48
N SER A 100 8.48 -8.81 43.74
CA SER A 100 8.27 -8.02 42.52
C SER A 100 7.53 -8.79 41.41
N LEU A 101 7.71 -10.11 41.35
CA LEU A 101 7.12 -10.99 40.33
C LEU A 101 5.82 -11.66 40.81
N ARG A 102 5.65 -11.81 42.12
CA ARG A 102 4.48 -12.45 42.74
C ARG A 102 3.16 -11.76 42.36
N SER A 103 3.12 -10.43 42.39
CA SER A 103 1.93 -9.66 42.01
C SER A 103 1.59 -9.82 40.53
N ALA A 104 2.61 -9.83 39.65
CA ALA A 104 2.43 -10.07 38.22
C ALA A 104 1.92 -11.49 37.93
N ARG A 105 2.45 -12.50 38.64
CA ARG A 105 1.98 -13.88 38.53
C ARG A 105 0.50 -14.00 38.92
N LYS A 106 0.03 -13.29 39.96
CA LYS A 106 -1.39 -13.31 40.36
C LYS A 106 -2.33 -12.79 39.26
N ALA A 107 -1.90 -11.82 38.46
CA ALA A 107 -2.70 -11.26 37.37
C ALA A 107 -3.12 -12.32 36.33
N VAL A 108 -2.31 -13.36 36.16
CA VAL A 108 -2.53 -14.44 35.19
C VAL A 108 -3.08 -15.74 35.80
N ASP A 109 -3.35 -15.81 37.12
CA ASP A 109 -3.83 -17.03 37.79
C ASP A 109 -5.11 -17.60 37.16
N GLY A 110 -6.08 -16.74 36.86
CA GLY A 110 -7.33 -17.20 36.24
C GLY A 110 -7.21 -17.63 34.78
N LEU A 111 -6.00 -17.75 34.21
CA LEU A 111 -5.75 -18.47 32.95
C LEU A 111 -5.60 -19.99 33.16
N GLY A 112 -5.71 -20.47 34.41
CA GLY A 112 -5.56 -21.88 34.74
C GLY A 112 -4.09 -22.30 34.78
N VAL A 113 -3.25 -21.56 35.52
CA VAL A 113 -1.82 -21.87 35.60
C VAL A 113 -1.58 -23.17 36.37
N SER A 114 -0.85 -24.09 35.74
CA SER A 114 -0.48 -25.39 36.30
C SER A 114 0.92 -25.43 36.89
N GLU A 115 1.86 -24.68 36.29
CA GLU A 115 3.26 -24.65 36.70
C GLU A 115 3.78 -23.22 36.59
N THR A 116 4.71 -22.86 37.46
CA THR A 116 5.34 -21.54 37.48
C THR A 116 6.85 -21.70 37.34
N TRP A 117 7.45 -20.81 36.57
CA TRP A 117 8.88 -20.79 36.28
C TRP A 117 9.46 -19.46 36.69
N PHE A 118 10.67 -19.47 37.22
CA PHE A 118 11.48 -18.26 37.36
C PHE A 118 12.37 -18.12 36.14
N VAL A 119 12.45 -16.91 35.58
CA VAL A 119 13.23 -16.63 34.37
C VAL A 119 14.21 -15.51 34.66
N PHE A 120 15.46 -15.69 34.26
CA PHE A 120 16.44 -14.60 34.20
C PHE A 120 17.29 -14.75 32.96
N GLY A 121 17.90 -13.67 32.50
CA GLY A 121 18.75 -13.74 31.33
C GLY A 121 19.26 -12.39 30.88
N VAL A 122 19.99 -12.44 29.79
CA VAL A 122 20.53 -11.29 29.10
C VAL A 122 20.26 -11.47 27.62
N GLU A 123 19.41 -10.63 27.04
CA GLU A 123 18.96 -10.77 25.65
C GLU A 123 19.09 -9.43 24.90
N ALA A 124 19.31 -9.48 23.59
CA ALA A 124 19.23 -8.31 22.74
C ALA A 124 17.76 -7.84 22.62
N GLY A 125 17.50 -6.59 23.03
CA GLY A 125 16.22 -5.93 22.83
C GLY A 125 15.96 -5.62 21.35
N ARG A 126 14.76 -5.10 21.05
CA ARG A 126 14.40 -4.66 19.69
C ARG A 126 15.25 -3.49 19.16
N ASP A 127 15.96 -2.80 20.04
CA ASP A 127 16.90 -1.71 19.75
C ASP A 127 18.36 -2.21 19.63
N ASP A 128 18.55 -3.52 19.48
CA ASP A 128 19.83 -4.25 19.48
C ASP A 128 20.67 -4.03 20.76
N ARG A 129 20.09 -3.43 21.80
CA ARG A 129 20.77 -3.27 23.09
C ARG A 129 20.54 -4.52 23.93
N VAL A 130 21.65 -5.09 24.39
CA VAL A 130 21.64 -6.21 25.32
C VAL A 130 21.14 -5.73 26.69
N ARG A 131 20.12 -6.39 27.25
CA ARG A 131 19.55 -6.04 28.55
C ARG A 131 19.43 -7.28 29.43
N ALA A 132 19.95 -7.16 30.65
CA ALA A 132 19.69 -8.12 31.70
C ALA A 132 18.25 -7.96 32.20
N GLY A 133 17.60 -9.07 32.52
CA GLY A 133 16.20 -9.06 32.92
C GLY A 133 15.83 -10.27 33.75
N THR A 134 14.86 -10.07 34.63
CA THR A 134 14.24 -11.13 35.44
C THR A 134 12.75 -11.12 35.23
N GLY A 135 12.14 -12.29 35.26
CA GLY A 135 10.73 -12.47 34.94
C GLY A 135 10.24 -13.81 35.41
N PHE A 136 9.10 -14.21 34.85
CA PHE A 136 8.49 -15.49 35.19
C PHE A 136 7.88 -16.14 33.96
N GLY A 137 7.73 -17.45 34.04
CA GLY A 137 7.00 -18.26 33.08
C GLY A 137 5.84 -19.00 33.74
N VAL A 138 4.84 -19.36 32.94
CA VAL A 138 3.66 -20.12 33.36
C VAL A 138 3.31 -21.16 32.31
N ALA A 139 3.08 -22.40 32.77
CA ALA A 139 2.45 -23.43 31.93
C ALA A 139 0.96 -23.46 32.21
N LEU A 140 0.13 -23.36 31.18
CA LEU A 140 -1.33 -23.35 31.30
C LEU A 140 -1.90 -24.78 31.29
N ALA A 141 -2.89 -25.05 32.13
CA ALA A 141 -3.70 -26.26 32.12
C ALA A 141 -4.75 -26.20 30.99
N PHE A 142 -4.31 -25.97 29.75
CA PHE A 142 -5.16 -25.72 28.59
C PHE A 142 -4.75 -26.61 27.41
N PRO A 143 -5.71 -27.14 26.62
CA PRO A 143 -7.17 -27.04 26.75
C PRO A 143 -7.72 -27.93 27.87
N ASP A 144 -7.00 -29.00 28.24
CA ASP A 144 -7.32 -29.91 29.35
C ASP A 144 -6.04 -30.32 30.11
N SER A 145 -6.17 -30.66 31.40
CA SER A 145 -5.03 -30.93 32.31
C SER A 145 -4.24 -32.21 32.01
N GLY A 146 -4.79 -33.12 31.19
CA GLY A 146 -4.25 -34.45 30.92
C GLY A 146 -3.38 -34.57 29.65
N GLN A 147 -3.26 -33.53 28.82
CA GLN A 147 -2.38 -33.59 27.65
C GLN A 147 -0.91 -33.34 28.01
N GLY A 148 -0.01 -34.02 27.30
CA GLY A 148 1.45 -33.93 27.54
C GLY A 148 2.06 -32.59 27.13
N ASN A 149 1.50 -31.93 26.12
CA ASN A 149 1.95 -30.60 25.68
C ASN A 149 1.06 -29.52 26.30
N ARG A 150 1.69 -28.58 27.00
CA ARG A 150 1.01 -27.45 27.63
C ARG A 150 1.51 -26.14 27.05
N PRO A 151 0.63 -25.16 26.77
CA PRO A 151 1.07 -23.82 26.44
C PRO A 151 1.96 -23.26 27.54
N TYR A 152 3.16 -22.81 27.17
CA TYR A 152 4.09 -22.17 28.08
C TYR A 152 4.30 -20.74 27.64
N LEU A 153 4.07 -19.79 28.55
CA LEU A 153 4.23 -18.36 28.33
C LEU A 153 5.24 -17.82 29.31
N TRP A 154 6.09 -16.92 28.87
CA TRP A 154 7.07 -16.28 29.75
C TRP A 154 7.34 -14.85 29.29
N GLY A 155 7.95 -14.05 30.16
CA GLY A 155 8.39 -12.70 29.83
C GLY A 155 9.17 -12.07 30.97
N TYR A 156 10.00 -11.08 30.62
CA TYR A 156 10.74 -10.28 31.60
C TYR A 156 9.84 -9.22 32.23
N GLN A 157 10.25 -8.79 33.43
CA GLN A 157 9.72 -7.59 34.05
C GLN A 157 9.96 -6.41 33.10
N PRO A 158 8.89 -5.69 32.72
CA PRO A 158 9.00 -4.57 31.82
C PRO A 158 9.63 -3.37 32.55
N ALA A 159 9.99 -2.33 31.80
CA ALA A 159 10.42 -1.07 32.39
C ALA A 159 9.29 -0.43 33.21
N ALA A 160 9.62 0.54 34.06
CA ALA A 160 8.62 1.24 34.85
C ALA A 160 7.51 1.82 33.95
N HIS A 161 6.25 1.59 34.32
CA HIS A 161 5.03 2.01 33.62
C HIS A 161 4.66 1.26 32.33
N ASP A 162 5.49 0.32 31.87
CA ASP A 162 5.14 -0.56 30.75
C ASP A 162 4.27 -1.73 31.22
N ALA A 163 3.36 -2.18 30.34
CA ALA A 163 2.53 -3.35 30.61
C ALA A 163 3.38 -4.63 30.58
N TRP A 164 3.04 -5.59 31.43
CA TRP A 164 3.62 -6.92 31.35
C TRP A 164 3.13 -7.63 30.10
N ARG A 165 4.05 -8.36 29.47
CA ARG A 165 3.76 -9.24 28.34
C ARG A 165 4.38 -10.60 28.61
N LEU A 166 3.56 -11.65 28.52
CA LEU A 166 4.06 -13.02 28.43
C LEU A 166 3.68 -13.57 27.07
N ASP A 167 4.63 -14.18 26.38
CA ASP A 167 4.36 -14.85 25.11
C ASP A 167 5.10 -16.18 25.02
N GLY A 168 4.61 -17.02 24.10
CA GLY A 168 5.20 -18.32 23.87
C GLY A 168 4.69 -18.94 22.58
N ARG A 169 5.64 -19.52 21.84
CA ARG A 169 5.38 -20.49 20.76
C ARG A 169 5.72 -21.87 21.29
N PHE A 170 4.83 -22.82 21.06
CA PHE A 170 4.93 -24.17 21.63
C PHE A 170 4.44 -25.21 20.62
N ALA A 171 4.73 -26.48 20.91
CA ALA A 171 4.23 -27.58 20.09
C ALA A 171 2.69 -27.49 19.99
N PRO A 172 2.09 -27.56 18.79
CA PRO A 172 0.66 -27.33 18.60
C PRO A 172 -0.20 -28.18 19.54
N VAL A 173 -1.19 -27.54 20.15
CA VAL A 173 -2.13 -28.16 21.10
C VAL A 173 -3.52 -28.22 20.48
N THR A 174 -4.03 -29.43 20.26
CA THR A 174 -5.31 -29.68 19.59
C THR A 174 -6.51 -29.22 20.42
N LEU A 175 -7.36 -28.38 19.83
CA LEU A 175 -8.68 -27.96 20.34
C LEU A 175 -9.82 -28.83 19.79
N GLY A 176 -9.56 -29.59 18.74
CA GLY A 176 -10.51 -30.50 18.08
C GLY A 176 -10.69 -30.16 16.60
N SER A 177 -11.52 -30.95 15.91
CA SER A 177 -11.71 -30.91 14.46
C SER A 177 -13.01 -30.24 14.00
N LYS A 178 -13.70 -29.50 14.89
CA LYS A 178 -14.99 -28.86 14.58
C LYS A 178 -14.83 -27.34 14.52
N PRO A 179 -15.65 -26.60 13.74
CA PRO A 179 -15.63 -25.13 13.72
C PRO A 179 -15.85 -24.49 15.10
N ASP A 180 -16.61 -25.17 15.97
CA ASP A 180 -16.85 -24.79 17.36
C ASP A 180 -15.65 -25.04 18.30
N SER A 181 -14.57 -25.66 17.83
CA SER A 181 -13.38 -25.96 18.65
C SER A 181 -12.69 -24.70 19.19
N LEU A 182 -12.88 -23.54 18.54
CA LEU A 182 -12.41 -22.26 19.09
C LEU A 182 -13.08 -21.89 20.42
N LYS A 183 -14.27 -22.42 20.73
CA LYS A 183 -14.94 -22.23 22.03
C LYS A 183 -14.08 -22.70 23.20
N ALA A 184 -13.12 -23.60 22.98
CA ALA A 184 -12.16 -23.98 24.03
C ALA A 184 -11.41 -22.75 24.60
N LEU A 185 -11.14 -21.73 23.77
CA LEU A 185 -10.47 -20.48 24.18
C LEU A 185 -11.29 -19.64 25.18
N GLU A 186 -12.59 -19.92 25.33
CA GLU A 186 -13.43 -19.30 26.37
C GLU A 186 -12.89 -19.57 27.77
N LYS A 187 -12.32 -20.76 28.01
CA LYS A 187 -11.69 -21.11 29.29
C LYS A 187 -10.57 -20.14 29.67
N LEU A 188 -9.85 -19.58 28.68
CA LEU A 188 -8.77 -18.61 28.91
C LEU A 188 -9.28 -17.19 29.16
N THR A 189 -10.49 -16.87 28.66
CA THR A 189 -11.04 -15.52 28.75
C THR A 189 -12.11 -15.35 29.83
N GLY A 190 -12.60 -16.46 30.40
CA GLY A 190 -13.53 -16.47 31.52
C GLY A 190 -14.97 -16.08 31.11
N ARG A 191 -15.31 -16.25 29.83
CA ARG A 191 -16.65 -15.97 29.30
C ARG A 191 -17.43 -17.24 28.98
N PRO A 192 -18.67 -17.40 29.48
CA PRO A 192 -19.46 -18.62 29.24
C PRO A 192 -20.41 -18.54 28.03
N ASP A 193 -20.55 -17.40 27.34
CA ASP A 193 -21.59 -17.20 26.32
C ASP A 193 -21.15 -17.41 24.87
N GLY A 194 -19.86 -17.59 24.61
CA GLY A 194 -19.25 -18.18 23.40
C GLY A 194 -19.56 -17.61 22.01
N SER A 195 -20.44 -16.61 21.92
CA SER A 195 -20.99 -16.09 20.66
C SER A 195 -19.96 -15.44 19.73
N GLY A 196 -18.73 -15.19 20.21
CA GLY A 196 -17.62 -14.67 19.39
C GLY A 196 -16.65 -15.75 18.87
N TYR A 197 -16.47 -16.86 19.59
CA TYR A 197 -15.42 -17.85 19.27
C TYR A 197 -15.90 -18.90 18.26
N VAL A 198 -16.63 -18.46 17.24
CA VAL A 198 -17.12 -19.32 16.16
C VAL A 198 -16.41 -18.91 14.88
N LEU A 199 -15.79 -19.88 14.21
CA LEU A 199 -15.24 -19.64 12.88
C LEU A 199 -16.38 -19.35 11.91
N PRO A 200 -16.27 -18.32 11.06
CA PRO A 200 -17.29 -18.06 10.05
C PRO A 200 -17.40 -19.24 9.08
N ASN A 201 -18.60 -19.44 8.53
CA ASN A 201 -18.91 -20.58 7.66
C ASN A 201 -17.98 -20.67 6.44
N GLU A 202 -17.52 -19.52 5.94
CA GLU A 202 -16.61 -19.36 4.80
C GLU A 202 -15.24 -20.03 5.00
N ILE A 203 -14.87 -20.33 6.24
CA ILE A 203 -13.57 -20.91 6.62
C ILE A 203 -13.70 -22.35 7.09
N THR A 204 -14.92 -22.86 7.27
CA THR A 204 -15.17 -24.23 7.75
C THR A 204 -14.57 -25.30 6.83
N SER A 205 -14.43 -25.02 5.53
CA SER A 205 -13.76 -25.89 4.56
C SER A 205 -12.26 -26.04 4.78
N ALA A 206 -11.63 -25.08 5.47
CA ALA A 206 -10.21 -25.10 5.82
C ALA A 206 -9.93 -25.80 7.17
N VAL A 207 -10.98 -26.12 7.92
CA VAL A 207 -10.87 -26.67 9.28
C VAL A 207 -10.78 -28.19 9.20
N GLU A 208 -9.59 -28.71 9.43
CA GLU A 208 -9.37 -30.15 9.61
C GLU A 208 -9.02 -30.46 11.07
N ASP A 209 -8.07 -29.71 11.62
CA ASP A 209 -7.64 -29.80 13.01
C ASP A 209 -7.29 -28.41 13.54
N VAL A 210 -8.05 -27.94 14.52
CA VAL A 210 -7.86 -26.64 15.14
C VAL A 210 -6.81 -26.78 16.23
N ARG A 211 -5.63 -26.19 16.04
CA ARG A 211 -4.52 -26.29 17.00
C ARG A 211 -4.03 -24.93 17.43
N VAL A 212 -3.79 -24.71 18.72
CA VAL A 212 -3.11 -23.50 19.20
C VAL A 212 -1.62 -23.76 19.22
N SER A 213 -0.83 -22.90 18.57
CA SER A 213 0.63 -23.02 18.55
C SER A 213 1.36 -21.81 19.12
N ALA A 214 0.64 -20.70 19.33
CA ALA A 214 1.16 -19.57 20.07
C ALA A 214 0.09 -18.89 20.93
N LEU A 215 0.52 -18.34 22.06
CA LEU A 215 -0.29 -17.46 22.88
C LEU A 215 0.55 -16.25 23.30
N ALA A 216 -0.11 -15.11 23.46
CA ALA A 216 0.46 -13.94 24.11
C ALA A 216 -0.59 -13.28 25.00
N VAL A 217 -0.16 -12.79 26.15
CA VAL A 217 -1.01 -12.08 27.12
C VAL A 217 -0.34 -10.79 27.53
N VAL A 218 -1.11 -9.71 27.55
CA VAL A 218 -0.66 -8.40 28.03
C VAL A 218 -1.52 -7.97 29.21
N PHE A 219 -0.89 -7.58 30.32
CA PHE A 219 -1.59 -7.24 31.55
C PHE A 219 -0.87 -6.16 32.37
N ASP A 220 -1.62 -5.54 33.28
CA ASP A 220 -1.08 -4.72 34.36
C ASP A 220 -1.18 -5.53 35.67
N PRO A 221 -0.07 -5.72 36.41
CA PRO A 221 -0.10 -6.39 37.72
C PRO A 221 -0.91 -5.62 38.76
N GLY A 222 -1.24 -4.35 38.52
CA GLY A 222 -1.87 -3.46 39.48
C GLY A 222 -0.87 -2.98 40.54
N THR A 223 -1.25 -1.92 41.27
CA THR A 223 -0.55 -1.48 42.49
C THR A 223 -1.34 -1.93 43.71
N ASN A 224 -0.81 -1.75 44.93
CA ASN A 224 -1.55 -2.10 46.17
C ASN A 224 -2.94 -1.45 46.30
N ALA A 225 -3.26 -0.43 45.48
CA ALA A 225 -4.57 0.24 45.41
C ALA A 225 -5.39 -0.08 44.14
N GLY A 226 -4.80 -0.71 43.12
CA GLY A 226 -5.45 -1.01 41.83
C GLY A 226 -5.48 -2.50 41.53
N ALA A 227 -6.61 -3.01 41.07
CA ALA A 227 -6.73 -4.43 40.73
C ALA A 227 -5.89 -4.81 39.50
N ALA A 228 -5.25 -5.97 39.54
CA ALA A 228 -4.57 -6.56 38.40
C ALA A 228 -5.53 -6.71 37.21
N ARG A 229 -5.08 -6.36 36.01
CA ARG A 229 -5.93 -6.27 34.82
C ARG A 229 -5.28 -6.92 33.60
N LEU A 230 -5.93 -7.95 33.08
CA LEU A 230 -5.58 -8.53 31.78
C LEU A 230 -6.16 -7.65 30.66
N PHE A 231 -5.28 -7.07 29.83
CA PHE A 231 -5.64 -6.17 28.75
C PHE A 231 -5.93 -6.91 27.46
N THR A 232 -5.05 -7.80 27.04
CA THR A 232 -5.22 -8.55 25.79
C THR A 232 -4.79 -10.00 25.95
N LEU A 233 -5.47 -10.87 25.21
CA LEU A 233 -5.06 -12.24 24.95
C LEU A 233 -5.03 -12.43 23.45
N GLN A 234 -3.94 -12.96 22.92
CA GLN A 234 -3.77 -13.30 21.51
C GLN A 234 -3.46 -14.79 21.40
N ALA A 235 -4.13 -15.48 20.49
CA ALA A 235 -3.86 -16.87 20.16
C ALA A 235 -3.63 -17.03 18.66
N GLU A 236 -2.56 -17.71 18.29
CA GLU A 236 -2.34 -18.19 16.91
C GLU A 236 -2.89 -19.61 16.83
N VAL A 237 -3.93 -19.78 16.02
CA VAL A 237 -4.65 -21.04 15.87
C VAL A 237 -4.51 -21.53 14.44
N GLU A 238 -3.83 -22.66 14.25
CA GLU A 238 -3.74 -23.38 12.98
C GLU A 238 -5.08 -24.03 12.67
N LEU A 239 -5.53 -23.92 11.42
CA LEU A 239 -6.85 -24.43 10.98
C LEU A 239 -6.75 -25.74 10.19
N GLY A 240 -5.70 -25.88 9.39
CA GLY A 240 -5.50 -27.01 8.49
C GLY A 240 -4.35 -26.77 7.52
N PRO A 241 -4.20 -27.62 6.50
CA PRO A 241 -3.10 -27.50 5.53
C PRO A 241 -3.36 -26.41 4.47
N GLU A 242 -4.61 -26.23 4.03
CA GLU A 242 -4.97 -25.31 2.95
C GLU A 242 -6.38 -24.70 3.15
N TRP A 243 -6.55 -23.46 2.69
CA TRP A 243 -7.84 -22.78 2.54
C TRP A 243 -7.96 -22.22 1.12
N ARG A 244 -9.01 -22.62 0.40
CA ARG A 244 -9.25 -22.19 -0.99
C ARG A 244 -10.28 -21.06 -1.02
N ILE A 245 -9.91 -19.93 -1.61
CA ILE A 245 -10.78 -18.75 -1.77
C ILE A 245 -10.95 -18.40 -3.25
N PHE A 246 -12.00 -17.62 -3.58
CA PHE A 246 -12.37 -17.23 -4.95
C PHE A 246 -12.42 -18.43 -5.91
N ASP A 247 -13.24 -19.44 -5.58
CA ASP A 247 -13.39 -20.68 -6.36
C ASP A 247 -12.06 -21.43 -6.61
N GLY A 248 -11.14 -21.34 -5.65
CA GLY A 248 -9.85 -22.02 -5.69
C GLY A 248 -8.78 -21.32 -6.52
N LYS A 249 -9.03 -20.08 -6.96
CA LYS A 249 -8.01 -19.25 -7.63
C LYS A 249 -6.85 -18.90 -6.71
N LEU A 250 -7.11 -18.68 -5.42
CA LEU A 250 -6.06 -18.51 -4.42
C LEU A 250 -6.13 -19.67 -3.41
N VAL A 251 -4.97 -20.30 -3.19
CA VAL A 251 -4.78 -21.35 -2.19
C VAL A 251 -3.91 -20.81 -1.07
N VAL A 252 -4.53 -20.54 0.07
CA VAL A 252 -3.85 -20.13 1.30
C VAL A 252 -3.29 -21.39 1.96
N ARG A 253 -1.97 -21.54 1.97
CA ARG A 253 -1.25 -22.63 2.64
C ARG A 253 -1.05 -22.31 4.12
N ARG A 254 -1.13 -23.36 4.94
CA ARG A 254 -1.02 -23.30 6.41
C ARG A 254 -1.88 -22.17 6.99
N PRO A 255 -3.18 -22.12 6.68
CA PRO A 255 -4.07 -21.10 7.20
C PRO A 255 -4.07 -21.14 8.74
N CYS A 256 -3.94 -19.96 9.33
CA CYS A 256 -4.07 -19.74 10.76
C CYS A 256 -5.07 -18.61 11.01
N VAL A 257 -5.60 -18.54 12.23
CA VAL A 257 -6.36 -17.41 12.72
C VAL A 257 -5.65 -16.83 13.94
N LEU A 258 -5.36 -15.55 13.87
CA LEU A 258 -4.96 -14.75 15.01
C LEU A 258 -6.22 -14.28 15.73
N VAL A 259 -6.50 -14.93 16.85
CA VAL A 259 -7.63 -14.60 17.73
C VAL A 259 -7.16 -13.56 18.73
N ASN A 260 -7.61 -12.31 18.60
CA ASN A 260 -7.26 -11.22 19.50
C ASN A 260 -8.46 -10.85 20.38
N VAL A 261 -8.29 -10.94 21.70
CA VAL A 261 -9.31 -10.64 22.69
C VAL A 261 -8.87 -9.43 23.50
N ILE A 262 -9.56 -8.31 23.34
CA ILE A 262 -9.31 -7.07 24.07
C ILE A 262 -10.25 -6.98 25.27
N GLY A 263 -9.67 -6.72 26.44
CA GLY A 263 -10.36 -6.68 27.73
C GLY A 263 -11.02 -8.03 28.07
N PRO A 264 -10.30 -9.16 28.02
CA PRO A 264 -10.88 -10.51 28.13
C PRO A 264 -11.79 -10.71 29.35
N ARG A 265 -11.47 -10.05 30.48
CA ARG A 265 -12.26 -10.09 31.73
C ARG A 265 -13.13 -8.85 31.99
N GLY A 266 -13.25 -7.96 31.01
CA GLY A 266 -14.16 -6.82 31.10
C GLY A 266 -15.62 -7.25 30.94
N ALA A 267 -16.55 -6.33 31.21
CA ALA A 267 -17.97 -6.59 30.97
C ALA A 267 -18.30 -6.87 29.48
N LYS A 268 -17.47 -6.35 28.56
CA LYS A 268 -17.63 -6.48 27.10
C LYS A 268 -16.26 -6.64 26.41
N PRO A 269 -15.61 -7.83 26.48
CA PRO A 269 -14.44 -8.10 25.67
C PRO A 269 -14.76 -7.95 24.18
N ARG A 270 -13.80 -7.41 23.44
CA ARG A 270 -13.88 -7.29 22.00
C ARG A 270 -13.03 -8.38 21.38
N LEU A 271 -13.65 -9.16 20.50
CA LEU A 271 -12.96 -10.16 19.72
C LEU A 271 -12.66 -9.61 18.33
N SER A 272 -11.44 -9.81 17.87
CA SER A 272 -11.02 -9.57 16.49
C SER A 272 -10.34 -10.83 15.98
N LEU A 273 -10.74 -11.27 14.78
CA LEU A 273 -10.17 -12.44 14.12
C LEU A 273 -9.45 -11.94 12.86
N ILE A 274 -8.18 -12.31 12.72
CA ILE A 274 -7.40 -12.08 11.51
C ILE A 274 -6.99 -13.44 10.99
N PHE A 275 -7.54 -13.84 9.86
CA PHE A 275 -7.11 -15.05 9.18
C PHE A 275 -5.84 -14.74 8.40
N ALA A 276 -4.81 -15.54 8.56
CA ALA A 276 -3.54 -15.33 7.89
C ALA A 276 -3.01 -16.62 7.32
N GLY A 277 -2.21 -16.50 6.27
CA GLY A 277 -1.52 -17.65 5.69
C GLY A 277 -0.69 -17.23 4.49
N GLU A 278 -0.02 -18.20 3.90
CA GLU A 278 0.83 -17.96 2.73
C GLU A 278 0.06 -18.35 1.47
N VAL A 279 -0.21 -17.40 0.61
CA VAL A 279 -0.81 -17.66 -0.69
C VAL A 279 0.29 -17.81 -1.72
N ALA A 280 0.34 -18.98 -2.35
CA ALA A 280 1.07 -19.13 -3.61
C ALA A 280 0.20 -18.53 -4.71
N VAL A 281 0.58 -17.35 -5.19
CA VAL A 281 -0.05 -16.71 -6.36
C VAL A 281 0.44 -17.42 -7.63
N ASP A 282 1.66 -17.96 -7.58
CA ASP A 282 2.34 -18.84 -8.55
C ASP A 282 3.44 -19.65 -7.82
N ASP A 283 4.11 -20.58 -8.51
CA ASP A 283 5.23 -21.41 -8.00
C ASP A 283 6.39 -20.57 -7.44
N GLU A 284 6.57 -19.35 -7.96
CA GLU A 284 7.64 -18.42 -7.58
C GLU A 284 7.15 -17.25 -6.72
N ILE A 285 5.83 -17.08 -6.56
CA ILE A 285 5.23 -15.92 -5.92
C ILE A 285 4.48 -16.35 -4.67
N SER A 286 5.03 -16.01 -3.49
CA SER A 286 4.31 -16.16 -2.23
C SER A 286 4.01 -14.82 -1.55
N VAL A 287 2.76 -14.69 -1.12
CA VAL A 287 2.22 -13.51 -0.44
C VAL A 287 1.73 -13.94 0.94
N VAL A 288 2.12 -13.21 1.98
CA VAL A 288 1.45 -13.38 3.28
C VAL A 288 0.14 -12.62 3.21
N LEU A 289 -0.95 -13.36 3.19
CA LEU A 289 -2.30 -12.82 3.09
C LEU A 289 -2.91 -12.72 4.48
N GLN A 290 -3.63 -11.64 4.74
CA GLN A 290 -4.41 -11.37 5.93
C GLN A 290 -5.85 -11.06 5.53
N VAL A 291 -6.82 -11.70 6.17
CA VAL A 291 -8.25 -11.44 6.03
C VAL A 291 -8.80 -10.99 7.37
N GLU A 292 -9.23 -9.74 7.42
CA GLU A 292 -9.85 -9.16 8.61
C GLU A 292 -11.33 -9.56 8.69
N TYR A 293 -11.79 -10.03 9.85
CA TYR A 293 -13.21 -10.27 10.11
C TYR A 293 -13.77 -9.24 11.11
N PRO A 294 -14.99 -8.70 10.90
CA PRO A 294 -16.03 -9.12 9.94
C PRO A 294 -16.04 -8.38 8.59
N SER A 295 -15.06 -7.49 8.35
CA SER A 295 -14.99 -6.69 7.11
C SER A 295 -14.71 -7.53 5.86
N TRP A 296 -14.15 -8.74 6.06
CA TRP A 296 -13.68 -9.65 5.02
C TRP A 296 -12.67 -9.02 4.07
N ARG A 297 -11.99 -7.97 4.53
CA ARG A 297 -10.96 -7.28 3.76
C ARG A 297 -9.71 -8.12 3.71
N ILE A 298 -9.24 -8.30 2.49
CA ILE A 298 -8.01 -9.00 2.16
C ILE A 298 -6.91 -7.96 2.01
N SER A 299 -5.76 -8.22 2.61
CA SER A 299 -4.53 -7.49 2.35
C SER A 299 -3.35 -8.45 2.37
N GLY A 300 -2.35 -8.21 1.55
CA GLY A 300 -1.14 -9.01 1.53
C GLY A 300 -0.04 -8.30 0.78
N ARG A 301 1.21 -8.64 1.10
CA ARG A 301 2.38 -8.09 0.45
C ARG A 301 3.38 -9.20 0.16
N THR A 302 3.97 -9.16 -1.02
CA THR A 302 5.10 -10.03 -1.39
C THR A 302 6.33 -9.72 -0.55
N LYS A 303 7.10 -10.75 -0.19
CA LYS A 303 8.35 -10.59 0.57
C LYS A 303 9.59 -10.43 -0.33
N ARG A 304 9.46 -10.73 -1.61
CA ARG A 304 10.54 -10.76 -2.60
C ARG A 304 10.03 -10.24 -3.94
N PRO A 305 10.92 -9.74 -4.81
CA PRO A 305 10.54 -9.36 -6.16
C PRO A 305 9.97 -10.52 -6.97
N VAL A 306 9.04 -10.25 -7.89
CA VAL A 306 8.29 -11.28 -8.63
C VAL A 306 8.11 -10.91 -10.11
N GLY A 307 8.01 -11.90 -10.99
CA GLY A 307 7.82 -11.66 -12.43
C GLY A 307 6.37 -11.28 -12.78
N LEU A 308 6.18 -10.15 -13.47
CA LEU A 308 4.86 -9.62 -13.84
C LEU A 308 4.11 -10.54 -14.82
N LYS A 309 4.83 -11.10 -15.79
CA LYS A 309 4.23 -11.78 -16.94
C LYS A 309 3.32 -12.94 -16.53
N LYS A 310 3.77 -13.77 -15.58
CA LYS A 310 2.98 -14.91 -15.10
C LYS A 310 1.78 -14.46 -14.27
N LEU A 311 1.93 -13.39 -13.46
CA LEU A 311 0.84 -12.80 -12.69
C LEU A 311 -0.30 -12.32 -13.60
N LEU A 312 0.02 -11.53 -14.64
CA LEU A 312 -0.99 -11.04 -15.58
C LEU A 312 -1.67 -12.18 -16.35
N ALA A 313 -0.90 -13.18 -16.80
CA ALA A 313 -1.45 -14.32 -17.53
C ALA A 313 -2.48 -15.12 -16.71
N THR A 314 -2.28 -15.23 -15.39
CA THR A 314 -3.20 -15.99 -14.51
C THR A 314 -4.42 -15.18 -14.10
N TYR A 315 -4.24 -13.91 -13.73
CA TYR A 315 -5.30 -13.13 -13.06
C TYR A 315 -5.95 -12.05 -13.92
N ALA A 316 -5.26 -11.57 -14.96
CA ALA A 316 -5.73 -10.54 -15.86
C ALA A 316 -5.33 -10.83 -17.33
N PRO A 317 -5.67 -12.01 -17.89
CA PRO A 317 -5.28 -12.40 -19.25
C PRO A 317 -5.87 -11.49 -20.33
N GLU A 318 -6.89 -10.70 -20.00
CA GLU A 318 -7.48 -9.72 -20.90
C GLU A 318 -6.61 -8.47 -21.11
N LEU A 319 -5.65 -8.20 -20.20
CA LEU A 319 -4.72 -7.08 -20.35
C LEU A 319 -3.71 -7.38 -21.49
N PRO A 320 -3.31 -6.34 -22.26
CA PRO A 320 -2.22 -6.48 -23.22
C PRO A 320 -0.95 -7.01 -22.55
N ALA A 321 -0.16 -7.80 -23.29
CA ALA A 321 1.10 -8.30 -22.79
C ALA A 321 2.02 -7.14 -22.37
N MET A 322 2.41 -7.13 -21.10
CA MET A 322 3.41 -6.22 -20.57
C MET A 322 4.81 -6.82 -20.67
N PRO A 323 5.88 -5.99 -20.65
CA PRO A 323 7.25 -6.48 -20.63
C PRO A 323 7.50 -7.44 -19.46
N ASP A 324 8.42 -8.37 -19.67
CA ASP A 324 8.83 -9.31 -18.64
C ASP A 324 9.76 -8.60 -17.66
N THR A 325 9.15 -8.00 -16.64
CA THR A 325 9.81 -7.15 -15.66
C THR A 325 9.70 -7.75 -14.26
N VAL A 326 10.69 -7.41 -13.43
CA VAL A 326 10.69 -7.75 -12.02
C VAL A 326 9.96 -6.66 -11.23
N ILE A 327 8.91 -7.06 -10.53
CA ILE A 327 8.10 -6.21 -9.66
C ILE A 327 8.89 -5.96 -8.36
N SER A 328 9.09 -4.70 -7.99
CA SER A 328 9.74 -4.33 -6.73
C SER A 328 8.76 -4.45 -5.54
N ARG A 329 7.46 -4.23 -5.78
CA ARG A 329 6.40 -4.42 -4.79
C ARG A 329 5.10 -4.91 -5.42
N LEU A 330 4.58 -6.03 -4.91
CA LEU A 330 3.23 -6.51 -5.19
C LEU A 330 2.41 -6.51 -3.89
N ASP A 331 1.38 -5.67 -3.85
CA ASP A 331 0.35 -5.64 -2.84
C ASP A 331 -0.91 -6.33 -3.38
N VAL A 332 -1.52 -7.21 -2.57
CA VAL A 332 -2.77 -7.90 -2.88
C VAL A 332 -3.85 -7.34 -1.97
N TRP A 333 -5.00 -6.97 -2.54
CA TRP A 333 -6.14 -6.47 -1.77
C TRP A 333 -7.44 -7.12 -2.25
N GLY A 334 -8.52 -6.96 -1.50
CA GLY A 334 -9.82 -7.48 -1.91
C GLY A 334 -10.87 -7.51 -0.80
N VAL A 335 -12.03 -8.04 -1.15
CA VAL A 335 -13.12 -8.34 -0.22
C VAL A 335 -13.61 -9.75 -0.55
N LEU A 336 -13.66 -10.63 0.44
CA LEU A 336 -13.98 -12.04 0.19
C LEU A 336 -15.47 -12.30 -0.09
N VAL A 337 -16.38 -11.55 0.56
CA VAL A 337 -17.83 -11.79 0.52
C VAL A 337 -18.64 -10.50 0.36
N GLY A 338 -19.89 -10.64 -0.09
CA GLY A 338 -20.83 -9.53 -0.30
C GLY A 338 -20.82 -8.97 -1.72
N GLU A 339 -21.57 -7.89 -1.96
CA GLU A 339 -21.68 -7.26 -3.28
C GLU A 339 -20.34 -6.69 -3.80
N GLY A 340 -19.41 -6.41 -2.88
CA GLY A 340 -18.04 -5.98 -3.16
C GLY A 340 -17.04 -7.12 -3.39
N ALA A 341 -17.48 -8.38 -3.45
CA ALA A 341 -16.58 -9.52 -3.52
C ALA A 341 -15.68 -9.47 -4.76
N GLY A 342 -14.37 -9.49 -4.53
CA GLY A 342 -13.37 -9.30 -5.56
C GLY A 342 -11.97 -9.23 -4.97
N TYR A 343 -10.98 -9.22 -5.86
CA TYR A 343 -9.58 -9.08 -5.51
C TYR A 343 -8.90 -8.11 -6.45
N GLY A 344 -7.79 -7.54 -6.02
CA GLY A 344 -6.96 -6.70 -6.85
C GLY A 344 -5.50 -6.77 -6.42
N PHE A 345 -4.68 -6.13 -7.25
CA PHE A 345 -3.25 -6.07 -7.12
C PHE A 345 -2.81 -4.64 -7.39
N ASP A 346 -2.00 -4.10 -6.48
CA ASP A 346 -1.24 -2.89 -6.73
C ASP A 346 0.22 -3.27 -6.93
N ILE A 347 0.79 -2.82 -8.03
CA ILE A 347 2.06 -3.30 -8.54
C ILE A 347 2.95 -2.11 -8.86
N ALA A 348 4.12 -2.06 -8.24
CA ALA A 348 5.15 -1.09 -8.54
C ALA A 348 6.29 -1.75 -9.30
N PHE A 349 6.76 -1.08 -10.35
CA PHE A 349 7.89 -1.54 -11.16
C PHE A 349 8.96 -0.45 -11.24
N ASP A 350 10.22 -0.87 -11.26
CA ASP A 350 11.35 0.05 -11.39
C ASP A 350 11.83 0.16 -12.87
N ASP A 351 11.35 -0.75 -13.73
CA ASP A 351 11.70 -0.81 -15.16
C ASP A 351 10.83 0.12 -16.01
N LEU A 352 11.29 0.38 -17.24
CA LEU A 352 10.61 1.18 -18.24
C LEU A 352 9.64 0.33 -19.08
N TRP A 353 8.42 0.82 -19.30
CA TRP A 353 7.44 0.20 -20.18
C TRP A 353 7.23 1.04 -21.44
N SER A 354 7.64 0.50 -22.59
CA SER A 354 7.33 1.08 -23.89
C SER A 354 5.96 0.59 -24.40
N ILE A 355 4.97 1.48 -24.42
CA ILE A 355 3.65 1.21 -25.04
C ILE A 355 3.77 1.27 -26.57
N THR A 356 4.53 2.23 -27.07
CA THR A 356 4.96 2.33 -28.48
C THR A 356 6.45 2.69 -28.53
N ASP A 357 7.03 2.77 -29.73
CA ASP A 357 8.42 3.21 -29.91
C ASP A 357 8.65 4.64 -29.36
N GLU A 358 7.59 5.45 -29.29
CA GLU A 358 7.59 6.86 -28.91
C GLU A 358 7.08 7.12 -27.47
N ILE A 359 6.36 6.17 -26.87
CA ILE A 359 5.79 6.31 -25.52
C ILE A 359 6.48 5.31 -24.59
N ALA A 360 7.43 5.82 -23.83
CA ALA A 360 8.18 5.12 -22.80
C ALA A 360 7.77 5.65 -21.43
N LEU A 361 7.24 4.77 -20.59
CA LEU A 361 6.75 5.10 -19.26
C LEU A 361 7.72 4.59 -18.20
N SER A 362 7.94 5.39 -17.15
CA SER A 362 8.72 5.04 -15.97
C SER A 362 7.91 5.28 -14.69
N GLY A 363 8.44 4.93 -13.51
CA GLY A 363 7.74 5.14 -12.24
C GLY A 363 6.40 4.43 -12.13
N LEU A 364 6.24 3.30 -12.84
CA LEU A 364 4.96 2.66 -13.10
C LEU A 364 4.30 2.10 -11.83
N GLN A 365 3.05 2.50 -11.62
CA GLN A 365 2.15 1.94 -10.62
C GLN A 365 0.90 1.40 -11.31
N LEU A 366 0.79 0.08 -11.43
CA LEU A 366 -0.38 -0.60 -11.98
C LEU A 366 -1.29 -1.05 -10.85
N SER A 367 -2.52 -0.58 -10.85
CA SER A 367 -3.59 -1.14 -10.03
C SER A 367 -4.53 -1.94 -10.93
N MET A 368 -4.83 -3.18 -10.58
CA MET A 368 -5.82 -3.99 -11.29
C MET A 368 -6.74 -4.69 -10.32
N GLY A 369 -8.03 -4.74 -10.66
CA GLY A 369 -9.07 -5.28 -9.79
C GLY A 369 -10.09 -6.09 -10.57
N LYS A 370 -10.49 -7.22 -10.03
CA LYS A 370 -11.56 -8.06 -10.54
C LYS A 370 -12.71 -8.13 -9.54
N GLN A 371 -13.87 -7.67 -9.96
CA GLN A 371 -15.13 -7.75 -9.20
C GLN A 371 -16.18 -8.45 -10.07
N GLY A 372 -16.64 -9.62 -9.64
CA GLY A 372 -17.47 -10.49 -10.47
C GLY A 372 -16.77 -10.87 -11.78
N THR A 373 -17.38 -10.55 -12.93
CA THR A 373 -16.82 -10.78 -14.26
C THR A 373 -16.06 -9.58 -14.83
N SER A 374 -16.12 -8.43 -14.16
CA SER A 374 -15.51 -7.18 -14.62
C SER A 374 -14.06 -7.10 -14.13
N LEU A 375 -13.15 -6.83 -15.07
CA LEU A 375 -11.77 -6.47 -14.81
C LEU A 375 -11.62 -4.98 -15.13
N SER A 376 -11.04 -4.23 -14.20
CA SER A 376 -10.57 -2.86 -14.42
C SER A 376 -9.09 -2.80 -14.09
N ALA A 377 -8.35 -1.95 -14.79
CA ALA A 377 -6.98 -1.62 -14.42
C ALA A 377 -6.75 -0.13 -14.62
N SER A 378 -5.91 0.45 -13.77
CA SER A 378 -5.40 1.80 -13.92
C SER A 378 -3.88 1.79 -13.82
N LEU A 379 -3.25 2.74 -14.45
CA LEU A 379 -1.80 2.91 -14.46
C LEU A 379 -1.48 4.37 -14.16
N ASP A 380 -0.66 4.61 -13.16
CA ASP A 380 0.01 5.88 -12.96
C ASP A 380 1.48 5.72 -13.36
N ALA A 381 2.02 6.69 -14.11
CA ALA A 381 3.37 6.62 -14.62
C ALA A 381 3.93 8.02 -14.92
N GLU A 382 5.23 8.06 -15.16
CA GLU A 382 5.93 9.23 -15.68
C GLU A 382 6.32 9.00 -17.14
N TRP A 383 6.08 9.98 -18.01
CA TRP A 383 6.49 9.95 -19.41
C TRP A 383 7.44 11.10 -19.73
N ASP A 384 8.65 10.74 -20.14
CA ASP A 384 9.62 11.70 -20.67
C ASP A 384 9.21 12.16 -22.07
N LEU A 385 8.68 13.38 -22.17
CA LEU A 385 8.35 14.06 -23.41
C LEU A 385 9.40 15.15 -23.69
N GLY A 386 10.53 14.74 -24.26
CA GLY A 386 11.66 15.62 -24.56
C GLY A 386 12.43 15.96 -23.30
N ALA A 387 12.45 17.23 -22.90
CA ALA A 387 13.07 17.67 -21.65
C ALA A 387 12.09 17.73 -20.46
N ALA A 388 10.81 17.41 -20.69
CA ALA A 388 9.76 17.46 -19.67
C ALA A 388 9.33 16.06 -19.25
N VAL A 389 8.86 15.95 -18.00
CA VAL A 389 8.27 14.73 -17.45
C VAL A 389 6.78 14.98 -17.27
N LEU A 390 5.95 14.11 -17.81
CA LEU A 390 4.50 14.18 -17.69
C LEU A 390 3.98 13.11 -16.74
N ASP A 391 3.13 13.51 -15.80
CA ASP A 391 2.33 12.58 -15.02
C ASP A 391 1.23 12.01 -15.93
N VAL A 392 1.29 10.70 -16.15
CA VAL A 392 0.35 9.96 -16.99
C VAL A 392 -0.57 9.17 -16.09
N HIS A 393 -1.87 9.37 -16.26
CA HIS A 393 -2.88 8.45 -15.76
C HIS A 393 -3.47 7.67 -16.92
N ALA A 394 -3.62 6.37 -16.76
CA ALA A 394 -4.25 5.51 -17.74
C ALA A 394 -5.33 4.65 -17.12
N ASP A 395 -6.46 4.53 -17.81
CA ASP A 395 -7.51 3.59 -17.47
C ASP A 395 -7.62 2.52 -18.55
N TRP A 396 -7.87 1.28 -18.13
CA TRP A 396 -8.15 0.17 -19.02
C TRP A 396 -9.56 -0.37 -18.80
N THR A 397 -10.28 -0.52 -19.91
CA THR A 397 -11.50 -1.32 -19.96
C THR A 397 -11.42 -2.32 -21.11
N LYS A 398 -12.14 -3.44 -20.98
CA LYS A 398 -12.19 -4.47 -22.03
C LYS A 398 -12.62 -3.93 -23.39
N ASP A 399 -13.55 -2.97 -23.40
CA ASP A 399 -14.15 -2.44 -24.63
C ASP A 399 -13.31 -1.33 -25.27
N GLN A 400 -12.57 -0.54 -24.48
CA GLN A 400 -11.80 0.61 -24.98
C GLN A 400 -10.28 0.39 -25.00
N GLY A 401 -9.78 -0.65 -24.33
CA GLY A 401 -8.36 -0.82 -24.06
C GLY A 401 -7.82 0.26 -23.13
N TRP A 402 -6.50 0.50 -23.18
CA TRP A 402 -5.86 1.59 -22.45
C TRP A 402 -6.23 2.96 -23.04
N GLN A 403 -6.62 3.87 -22.15
CA GLN A 403 -6.88 5.28 -22.41
C GLN A 403 -5.96 6.08 -21.48
N LEU A 404 -4.97 6.75 -22.05
CA LEU A 404 -4.00 7.56 -21.32
C LEU A 404 -4.38 9.01 -21.41
N ALA A 405 -4.19 9.73 -20.32
CA ALA A 405 -4.27 11.18 -20.25
C ALA A 405 -3.07 11.71 -19.47
N ALA A 406 -2.45 12.77 -20.00
CA ALA A 406 -1.37 13.48 -19.34
C ALA A 406 -1.52 14.97 -19.60
N ASN A 407 -1.11 15.80 -18.65
CA ASN A 407 -1.15 17.25 -18.76
C ASN A 407 0.24 17.84 -18.50
N ALA A 408 0.63 18.79 -19.34
CA ALA A 408 1.87 19.54 -19.20
C ALA A 408 1.58 21.04 -19.20
N SER A 409 2.35 21.79 -18.42
CA SER A 409 2.48 23.25 -18.58
C SER A 409 3.92 23.58 -18.98
N HIS A 410 4.10 24.70 -19.69
CA HIS A 410 5.42 25.24 -20.05
C HIS A 410 6.31 24.36 -20.95
N LEU A 411 5.70 23.45 -21.72
CA LEU A 411 6.42 22.55 -22.62
C LEU A 411 6.68 23.19 -23.99
N GLN A 412 7.89 23.01 -24.54
CA GLN A 412 8.21 23.44 -25.90
C GLN A 412 7.60 22.47 -26.92
N LEU A 413 6.64 22.92 -27.73
CA LEU A 413 5.94 22.06 -28.70
C LEU A 413 6.86 21.39 -29.72
N ALA A 414 7.98 22.03 -30.07
CA ALA A 414 8.93 21.43 -30.98
C ALA A 414 9.43 20.08 -30.46
N ASP A 415 9.62 19.95 -29.14
CA ASP A 415 10.09 18.73 -28.49
C ASP A 415 8.97 17.67 -28.44
N ALA A 416 7.74 18.07 -28.11
CA ALA A 416 6.57 17.17 -28.09
C ALA A 416 6.28 16.56 -29.47
N PHE A 417 6.22 17.40 -30.51
CA PHE A 417 5.86 16.96 -31.86
C PHE A 417 7.02 16.24 -32.55
N GLY A 418 8.26 16.66 -32.25
CA GLY A 418 9.48 16.07 -32.79
C GLY A 418 9.60 14.57 -32.50
N LEU A 419 9.16 14.12 -31.32
CA LEU A 419 9.12 12.70 -30.94
C LEU A 419 8.29 11.82 -31.89
N PHE A 420 7.24 12.39 -32.49
CA PHE A 420 6.38 11.69 -33.45
C PHE A 420 6.79 11.90 -34.91
N GLY A 421 7.92 12.57 -35.14
CA GLY A 421 8.40 12.92 -36.49
C GLY A 421 7.47 13.90 -37.21
N VAL A 422 6.74 14.73 -36.45
CA VAL A 422 5.83 15.76 -36.98
C VAL A 422 6.38 17.14 -36.59
N SER A 423 6.26 18.13 -37.47
CA SER A 423 6.56 19.51 -37.09
C SER A 423 5.37 20.10 -36.34
N ALA A 424 5.63 20.84 -35.26
CA ALA A 424 4.58 21.58 -34.58
C ALA A 424 3.84 22.51 -35.58
N PRO A 425 2.50 22.64 -35.49
CA PRO A 425 1.74 23.53 -36.37
C PRO A 425 2.30 24.95 -36.34
N ALA A 426 2.45 25.57 -37.52
CA ALA A 426 3.08 26.88 -37.66
C ALA A 426 2.34 27.99 -36.87
N LEU A 427 1.04 27.81 -36.62
CA LEU A 427 0.24 28.70 -35.76
C LEU A 427 0.77 28.81 -34.33
N LEU A 428 1.45 27.80 -33.82
CA LEU A 428 1.88 27.75 -32.42
C LEU A 428 3.29 28.28 -32.18
N LYS A 429 4.01 28.68 -33.25
CA LYS A 429 5.44 29.00 -33.20
C LYS A 429 5.81 30.09 -32.19
N ASP A 430 4.89 31.02 -31.93
CA ASP A 430 5.10 32.17 -31.03
C ASP A 430 4.01 32.28 -29.97
N VAL A 431 3.26 31.20 -29.70
CA VAL A 431 2.15 31.19 -28.74
C VAL A 431 2.63 30.57 -27.43
N SER A 432 2.43 31.28 -26.31
CA SER A 432 2.66 30.71 -24.98
C SER A 432 1.53 29.76 -24.63
N ILE A 433 1.87 28.53 -24.26
CA ILE A 433 0.90 27.48 -23.99
C ILE A 433 0.66 27.41 -22.50
N ASP A 434 -0.61 27.51 -22.13
CA ASP A 434 -1.04 27.41 -20.75
C ASP A 434 -1.18 25.93 -20.35
N LEU A 435 -1.75 25.12 -21.25
CA LEU A 435 -1.97 23.69 -21.03
C LEU A 435 -1.79 22.90 -22.33
N LEU A 436 -1.02 21.82 -22.24
CA LEU A 436 -0.98 20.75 -23.23
C LEU A 436 -1.56 19.48 -22.61
N SER A 437 -2.68 19.00 -23.13
CA SER A 437 -3.22 17.69 -22.80
C SER A 437 -2.84 16.68 -23.89
N VAL A 438 -2.30 15.55 -23.49
CA VAL A 438 -2.00 14.43 -24.38
C VAL A 438 -2.94 13.28 -24.07
N THR A 439 -3.55 12.71 -25.10
CA THR A 439 -4.40 11.53 -24.98
C THR A 439 -3.92 10.42 -25.91
N TYR A 440 -3.90 9.19 -25.42
CA TYR A 440 -3.65 8.02 -26.26
C TYR A 440 -4.70 6.96 -25.98
N GLY A 441 -5.42 6.55 -27.02
CA GLY A 441 -6.27 5.38 -26.96
C GLY A 441 -5.72 4.30 -27.87
N SER A 442 -5.59 3.07 -27.36
CA SER A 442 -5.04 1.95 -28.13
C SER A 442 -5.78 1.66 -29.45
N ARG A 443 -7.05 2.12 -29.56
CA ARG A 443 -7.88 2.03 -30.77
C ARG A 443 -8.06 3.34 -31.54
N THR A 444 -7.92 4.49 -30.88
CA THR A 444 -8.19 5.83 -31.46
C THR A 444 -6.91 6.56 -31.88
N GLY A 445 -5.74 6.08 -31.44
CA GLY A 445 -4.46 6.70 -31.72
C GLY A 445 -4.11 7.79 -30.70
N LEU A 446 -3.21 8.68 -31.09
CA LEU A 446 -2.66 9.73 -30.24
C LEU A 446 -3.30 11.08 -30.58
N GLY A 447 -3.60 11.87 -29.56
CA GLY A 447 -4.18 13.20 -29.67
C GLY A 447 -3.48 14.20 -28.76
N PHE A 448 -3.39 15.45 -29.22
CA PHE A 448 -2.96 16.59 -28.43
C PHE A 448 -4.08 17.61 -28.40
N ALA A 449 -4.34 18.19 -27.24
CA ALA A 449 -5.16 19.38 -27.10
C ALA A 449 -4.32 20.48 -26.46
N VAL A 450 -4.26 21.63 -27.11
CA VAL A 450 -3.50 22.80 -26.69
C VAL A 450 -4.49 23.88 -26.29
N VAL A 451 -4.31 24.44 -25.10
CA VAL A 451 -5.03 25.64 -24.65
C VAL A 451 -4.01 26.74 -24.38
N ALA A 452 -4.28 27.92 -24.93
CA ALA A 452 -3.40 29.08 -24.83
C ALA A 452 -4.19 30.40 -24.88
N GLY A 453 -3.57 31.49 -24.42
CA GLY A 453 -3.94 32.84 -24.83
C GLY A 453 -3.38 33.19 -26.21
N PHE A 454 -4.20 33.79 -27.08
CA PHE A 454 -3.79 34.27 -28.39
C PHE A 454 -4.03 35.79 -28.51
N PRO A 455 -2.98 36.60 -28.70
CA PRO A 455 -3.12 38.04 -28.79
C PRO A 455 -3.74 38.44 -30.13
N LEU A 456 -4.83 39.22 -30.07
CA LEU A 456 -5.51 39.83 -31.21
C LEU A 456 -5.55 41.36 -31.05
N GLY A 457 -4.40 42.01 -31.06
CA GLY A 457 -4.27 43.43 -30.73
C GLY A 457 -4.25 43.63 -29.20
N SER A 458 -5.16 44.45 -28.69
CA SER A 458 -5.32 44.65 -27.25
C SER A 458 -6.25 43.62 -26.58
N ILE A 459 -6.71 42.61 -27.32
CA ILE A 459 -7.59 41.56 -26.81
C ILE A 459 -6.81 40.27 -26.70
N ASP A 460 -6.90 39.61 -25.55
CA ASP A 460 -6.48 38.22 -25.39
C ASP A 460 -7.66 37.31 -25.71
N ALA A 461 -7.57 36.57 -26.81
CA ALA A 461 -8.52 35.51 -27.14
C ALA A 461 -8.10 34.21 -26.48
N GLY A 462 -9.05 33.42 -25.99
CA GLY A 462 -8.79 32.02 -25.71
C GLY A 462 -8.51 31.29 -27.02
N PHE A 463 -7.56 30.37 -27.01
CA PHE A 463 -7.21 29.56 -28.17
C PHE A 463 -7.18 28.09 -27.79
N GLU A 464 -7.90 27.28 -28.57
CA GLU A 464 -7.89 25.83 -28.46
C GLU A 464 -7.45 25.23 -29.79
N MET A 465 -6.52 24.27 -29.75
CA MET A 465 -6.13 23.48 -30.91
C MET A 465 -6.14 22.00 -30.56
N ARG A 466 -6.82 21.19 -31.37
CA ARG A 466 -6.84 19.73 -31.28
C ARG A 466 -6.09 19.13 -32.45
N ILE A 467 -5.16 18.23 -32.15
CA ILE A 467 -4.28 17.61 -33.12
C ILE A 467 -4.35 16.10 -32.95
N GLY A 468 -4.96 15.40 -33.91
CA GLY A 468 -4.95 13.95 -33.99
C GLY A 468 -3.75 13.46 -34.79
N LEU A 469 -3.02 12.45 -34.31
CA LEU A 469 -1.92 11.82 -35.02
C LEU A 469 -2.30 10.38 -35.41
N ALA A 470 -2.43 10.15 -36.73
CA ALA A 470 -2.65 8.82 -37.30
C ALA A 470 -1.34 8.23 -37.82
N LYS A 471 -1.00 6.99 -37.45
CA LYS A 471 0.21 6.32 -37.95
C LYS A 471 0.13 6.14 -39.47
N LYS A 472 1.23 6.40 -40.18
CA LYS A 472 1.29 6.23 -41.64
C LYS A 472 1.16 4.75 -42.01
N SER A 473 0.44 4.47 -43.10
CA SER A 473 0.25 3.09 -43.62
C SER A 473 1.53 2.49 -44.21
N SER A 474 2.53 3.31 -44.53
CA SER A 474 3.87 2.88 -44.97
C SER A 474 4.92 3.90 -44.51
N GLY A 475 6.08 3.40 -44.07
CA GLY A 475 7.16 4.21 -43.48
C GLY A 475 7.01 4.48 -41.97
N SER A 476 7.94 5.22 -41.39
CA SER A 476 7.88 5.69 -40.00
C SER A 476 7.16 7.05 -39.88
N GLY A 477 6.52 7.29 -38.73
CA GLY A 477 5.91 8.57 -38.36
C GLY A 477 4.39 8.66 -38.55
N TYR A 478 3.87 9.87 -38.32
CA TYR A 478 2.43 10.15 -38.19
C TYR A 478 1.94 11.21 -39.19
N THR A 479 0.64 11.18 -39.48
CA THR A 479 -0.09 12.19 -40.26
C THR A 479 -0.97 12.99 -39.31
N PRO A 480 -0.74 14.31 -39.15
CA PRO A 480 -1.53 15.15 -38.27
C PRO A 480 -2.85 15.60 -38.92
N THR A 481 -3.92 15.58 -38.15
CA THR A 481 -5.18 16.28 -38.43
C THR A 481 -5.34 17.39 -37.39
N VAL A 482 -5.42 18.65 -37.83
CA VAL A 482 -5.40 19.82 -36.93
C VAL A 482 -6.70 20.59 -37.05
N GLU A 483 -7.41 20.72 -35.93
CA GLU A 483 -8.56 21.59 -35.75
C GLU A 483 -8.20 22.69 -34.76
N ALA A 484 -8.59 23.93 -35.03
CA ALA A 484 -8.28 25.04 -34.14
C ALA A 484 -9.43 26.05 -34.07
N ALA A 485 -9.62 26.65 -32.91
CA ALA A 485 -10.64 27.65 -32.63
C ALA A 485 -10.10 28.77 -31.73
N LEU A 486 -10.61 29.98 -31.96
CA LEU A 486 -10.45 31.12 -31.07
C LEU A 486 -11.77 31.36 -30.33
N TYR A 487 -11.67 31.73 -29.07
CA TYR A 487 -12.78 32.05 -28.19
C TYR A 487 -12.65 33.49 -27.74
N LEU A 488 -13.65 34.31 -28.06
CA LEU A 488 -13.73 35.69 -27.62
C LEU A 488 -14.90 35.86 -26.66
N GLU A 489 -14.59 36.39 -25.49
CA GLU A 489 -15.59 36.73 -24.48
C GLU A 489 -16.22 38.08 -24.81
N LEU A 490 -17.54 38.10 -25.01
CA LEU A 490 -18.27 39.34 -25.18
C LEU A 490 -18.49 40.02 -23.83
N PRO A 491 -18.39 41.35 -23.74
CA PRO A 491 -18.73 42.09 -22.53
C PRO A 491 -20.25 42.10 -22.31
N SER A 492 -20.82 40.99 -21.85
CA SER A 492 -22.21 40.90 -21.41
C SER A 492 -22.36 41.45 -20.00
N GLY A 493 -23.49 42.10 -19.70
CA GLY A 493 -23.76 42.70 -18.39
C GLY A 493 -23.88 41.72 -17.20
N ASP A 494 -23.78 40.41 -17.44
CA ASP A 494 -23.75 39.36 -16.42
C ASP A 494 -22.34 38.73 -16.35
N PRO A 495 -21.50 39.08 -15.35
CA PRO A 495 -20.17 38.53 -15.17
C PRO A 495 -20.16 37.04 -14.81
N ALA A 496 -21.28 36.47 -14.35
CA ALA A 496 -21.33 35.08 -13.93
C ALA A 496 -21.48 34.10 -15.11
N ASN A 497 -21.97 34.58 -16.26
CA ASN A 497 -22.16 33.79 -17.48
C ASN A 497 -21.82 34.61 -18.72
N PRO A 498 -20.54 34.87 -18.97
CA PRO A 498 -20.16 35.65 -20.12
C PRO A 498 -20.44 34.90 -21.43
N ARG A 499 -20.90 35.63 -22.45
CA ARG A 499 -21.20 35.06 -23.75
C ARG A 499 -19.92 34.87 -24.57
N LEU A 500 -19.59 33.63 -24.93
CA LEU A 500 -18.42 33.28 -25.74
C LEU A 500 -18.77 33.14 -27.22
N LEU A 501 -17.92 33.69 -28.09
CA LEU A 501 -17.96 33.48 -29.53
C LEU A 501 -16.85 32.51 -29.95
N GLU A 502 -17.23 31.39 -30.57
CA GLU A 502 -16.29 30.42 -31.16
C GLU A 502 -16.01 30.77 -32.62
N PHE A 503 -14.74 30.99 -32.94
CA PHE A 503 -14.24 31.26 -34.28
C PHE A 503 -13.41 30.08 -34.77
N ARG A 504 -13.92 29.33 -35.76
CA ARG A 504 -13.19 28.19 -36.32
C ARG A 504 -12.14 28.65 -37.30
N ILE A 505 -10.90 28.20 -37.12
CA ILE A 505 -9.76 28.58 -37.95
C ILE A 505 -9.74 27.70 -39.20
N ALA A 506 -9.72 28.35 -40.37
CA ALA A 506 -9.44 27.75 -41.66
C ALA A 506 -7.94 27.81 -41.95
N ASN A 507 -7.42 26.76 -42.59
CA ASN A 507 -6.01 26.60 -42.98
C ASN A 507 -5.03 26.64 -41.78
N THR A 508 -4.98 25.54 -41.03
CA THR A 508 -4.14 25.35 -39.84
C THR A 508 -2.67 25.00 -40.14
N GLN A 509 -2.28 24.96 -41.42
CA GLN A 509 -0.95 24.54 -41.88
C GLN A 509 0.04 25.71 -41.99
N THR A 510 -0.45 26.95 -41.97
CA THR A 510 0.36 28.17 -42.09
C THR A 510 0.22 29.03 -40.85
N SER A 511 1.19 29.92 -40.62
CA SER A 511 1.10 30.92 -39.54
C SER A 511 0.04 31.99 -39.80
N ASP A 512 -0.34 32.18 -41.08
CA ASP A 512 -1.42 33.06 -41.50
C ASP A 512 -2.72 32.25 -41.57
N PHE A 513 -3.82 32.80 -41.06
CA PHE A 513 -5.09 32.08 -40.98
C PHE A 513 -6.30 32.99 -41.09
N THR A 514 -7.45 32.36 -41.36
CA THR A 514 -8.76 33.02 -41.32
C THR A 514 -9.69 32.26 -40.38
N ALA A 515 -10.19 32.90 -39.33
CA ALA A 515 -11.16 32.31 -38.42
C ALA A 515 -12.57 32.87 -38.68
N THR A 516 -13.61 32.05 -38.62
CA THR A 516 -14.99 32.49 -38.86
C THR A 516 -15.93 32.05 -37.75
N CYS A 517 -16.77 32.97 -37.30
CA CYS A 517 -17.90 32.73 -36.42
C CYS A 517 -19.18 33.07 -37.17
N THR A 518 -20.18 32.17 -37.09
CA THR A 518 -21.54 32.45 -37.54
C THR A 518 -22.44 32.36 -36.31
N ASP A 519 -23.08 33.47 -35.96
CA ASP A 519 -23.90 33.58 -34.76
C ASP A 519 -25.35 33.93 -35.12
N THR A 520 -26.25 32.97 -34.89
CA THR A 520 -27.66 33.11 -35.27
C THR A 520 -28.41 34.12 -34.41
N ALA A 521 -28.00 34.32 -33.15
CA ALA A 521 -28.58 35.30 -32.24
C ALA A 521 -28.16 36.75 -32.58
N GLY A 522 -27.08 36.90 -33.32
CA GLY A 522 -26.48 38.16 -33.74
C GLY A 522 -25.66 38.81 -32.63
N VAL A 523 -24.57 39.47 -33.03
CA VAL A 523 -23.67 40.21 -32.15
C VAL A 523 -23.82 41.70 -32.45
N SER A 524 -24.02 42.53 -31.42
CA SER A 524 -24.07 43.99 -31.60
C SER A 524 -22.74 44.49 -32.15
N LEU A 525 -22.77 45.32 -33.20
CA LEU A 525 -21.57 45.96 -33.73
C LEU A 525 -20.89 46.87 -32.70
N ALA A 526 -21.65 47.42 -31.75
CA ALA A 526 -21.12 48.21 -30.64
C ALA A 526 -20.33 47.34 -29.63
N ASP A 527 -20.82 46.13 -29.32
CA ASP A 527 -20.13 45.21 -28.41
C ASP A 527 -18.84 44.67 -29.05
N LEU A 528 -18.89 44.38 -30.36
CA LEU A 528 -17.71 44.03 -31.15
C LEU A 528 -16.68 45.17 -31.18
N ALA A 529 -17.11 46.41 -31.40
CA ALA A 529 -16.19 47.54 -31.42
C ALA A 529 -15.59 47.84 -30.04
N LYS A 530 -16.38 47.69 -28.97
CA LYS A 530 -15.89 47.79 -27.60
C LYS A 530 -14.86 46.71 -27.29
N LEU A 531 -15.13 45.46 -27.70
CA LEU A 531 -14.17 44.36 -27.60
C LEU A 531 -12.87 44.72 -28.33
N LEU A 532 -12.96 45.22 -29.55
CA LEU A 532 -11.84 45.65 -30.40
C LEU A 532 -11.13 46.94 -29.97
N GLY A 533 -11.48 47.51 -28.81
CA GLY A 533 -10.82 48.71 -28.26
C GLY A 533 -11.15 50.02 -28.99
N VAL A 534 -12.20 50.04 -29.82
CA VAL A 534 -12.67 51.26 -30.49
C VAL A 534 -13.53 52.06 -29.49
N ALA A 535 -12.85 52.83 -28.64
CA ALA A 535 -13.45 53.58 -27.53
C ALA A 535 -13.90 55.01 -27.88
N ASP A 536 -14.07 55.34 -29.16
CA ASP A 536 -14.59 56.65 -29.58
C ASP A 536 -16.13 56.64 -29.52
N GLU A 537 -16.71 57.41 -28.60
CA GLU A 537 -18.17 57.52 -28.39
C GLU A 537 -18.91 57.87 -29.70
N SER A 538 -18.30 58.64 -30.60
CA SER A 538 -18.90 59.02 -31.89
C SER A 538 -18.99 57.84 -32.87
N VAL A 539 -18.04 56.90 -32.78
CA VAL A 539 -18.01 55.66 -33.58
C VAL A 539 -18.97 54.64 -32.98
N THR A 540 -19.02 54.49 -31.66
CA THR A 540 -19.93 53.54 -30.99
C THR A 540 -21.40 53.88 -31.24
N GLU A 541 -21.76 55.17 -31.28
CA GLU A 541 -23.12 55.62 -31.57
C GLU A 541 -23.54 55.39 -33.04
N LEU A 542 -22.61 55.54 -33.98
CA LEU A 542 -22.80 55.17 -35.40
C LEU A 542 -22.94 53.65 -35.57
N LEU A 543 -22.15 52.87 -34.85
CA LEU A 543 -22.18 51.40 -34.88
C LEU A 543 -23.43 50.82 -34.22
N GLY A 544 -23.94 51.47 -33.17
CA GLY A 544 -25.23 51.11 -32.56
C GLY A 544 -26.41 51.26 -33.53
N LYS A 545 -26.30 52.13 -34.54
CA LYS A 545 -27.30 52.31 -35.61
C LYS A 545 -27.16 51.31 -36.77
N LEU A 546 -26.04 50.57 -36.83
CA LEU A 546 -25.71 49.65 -37.93
C LEU A 546 -26.14 48.20 -37.65
N GLY A 547 -26.89 47.91 -36.58
CA GLY A 547 -27.55 46.62 -36.37
C GLY A 547 -26.65 45.51 -35.80
N LYS A 548 -27.01 44.25 -36.10
CA LYS A 548 -26.33 43.04 -35.58
C LYS A 548 -25.56 42.31 -36.67
N ALA A 549 -24.39 41.82 -36.31
CA ALA A 549 -23.57 40.93 -37.12
C ALA A 549 -24.03 39.47 -37.00
N ASP A 550 -24.16 38.76 -38.12
CA ASP A 550 -24.42 37.30 -38.12
C ASP A 550 -23.20 36.47 -38.53
N ARG A 551 -22.25 37.06 -39.24
CA ARG A 551 -20.97 36.43 -39.59
C ARG A 551 -19.81 37.36 -39.31
N ILE A 552 -18.83 36.87 -38.55
CA ILE A 552 -17.62 37.59 -38.18
C ILE A 552 -16.43 36.77 -38.65
N THR A 553 -15.48 37.41 -39.31
CA THR A 553 -14.27 36.80 -39.85
C THR A 553 -13.04 37.52 -39.32
N ILE A 554 -12.04 36.76 -38.85
CA ILE A 554 -10.76 37.25 -38.36
C ILE A 554 -9.69 36.75 -39.33
N GLY A 555 -9.02 37.64 -40.05
CA GLY A 555 -7.80 37.34 -40.80
C GLY A 555 -6.58 37.71 -39.98
N TYR A 556 -5.64 36.79 -39.83
CA TYR A 556 -4.38 37.02 -39.12
C TYR A 556 -3.19 36.81 -40.07
N SER A 557 -2.24 37.74 -40.05
CA SER A 557 -0.94 37.58 -40.73
C SER A 557 0.20 37.68 -39.74
N ALA A 558 0.88 36.56 -39.50
CA ALA A 558 1.99 36.47 -38.55
C ALA A 558 3.17 37.32 -39.00
N ALA A 559 3.52 37.26 -40.29
CA ALA A 559 4.66 37.98 -40.86
C ALA A 559 4.52 39.50 -40.74
N ARG A 560 3.28 40.01 -40.83
CA ARG A 560 2.96 41.43 -40.73
C ARG A 560 2.50 41.85 -39.34
N LYS A 561 2.28 40.88 -38.43
CA LYS A 561 1.67 41.09 -37.11
C LYS A 561 0.39 41.93 -37.20
N ALA A 562 -0.47 41.56 -38.15
CA ALA A 562 -1.67 42.33 -38.48
C ALA A 562 -2.92 41.46 -38.35
N VAL A 563 -3.99 42.07 -37.82
CA VAL A 563 -5.30 41.44 -37.65
C VAL A 563 -6.33 42.21 -38.44
N VAL A 564 -7.17 41.50 -39.20
CA VAL A 564 -8.28 42.05 -39.96
C VAL A 564 -9.57 41.44 -39.44
N PHE A 565 -10.47 42.26 -38.91
CA PHE A 565 -11.81 41.85 -38.56
C PHE A 565 -12.76 42.28 -39.66
N ALA A 566 -13.49 41.33 -40.24
CA ALA A 566 -14.53 41.59 -41.22
C ALA A 566 -15.87 41.11 -40.66
N VAL A 567 -16.90 41.92 -40.81
CA VAL A 567 -18.21 41.67 -40.23
C VAL A 567 -19.26 41.80 -41.31
N HIS A 568 -20.16 40.83 -41.39
CA HIS A 568 -21.36 40.87 -42.23
C HIS A 568 -22.57 41.18 -41.36
N GLU A 569 -23.37 42.15 -41.81
CA GLU A 569 -24.53 42.63 -41.10
C GLU A 569 -25.79 41.86 -41.53
N LYS A 570 -26.56 41.40 -40.55
CA LYS A 570 -27.65 40.44 -40.73
C LYS A 570 -28.85 41.01 -41.49
N GLU A 571 -29.19 42.28 -41.29
CA GLU A 571 -30.48 42.84 -41.72
C GLU A 571 -30.37 43.59 -43.05
N THR A 572 -29.34 44.42 -43.23
CA THR A 572 -29.19 45.19 -44.47
C THR A 572 -28.15 44.64 -45.46
N GLY A 573 -27.40 43.60 -45.07
CA GLY A 573 -26.34 43.00 -45.90
C GLY A 573 -25.09 43.86 -46.05
N GLY A 574 -24.93 44.89 -45.21
CA GLY A 574 -23.74 45.72 -45.14
C GLY A 574 -22.51 44.93 -44.65
N ALA A 575 -21.31 45.45 -44.94
CA ALA A 575 -20.06 44.89 -44.47
C ALA A 575 -19.18 45.94 -43.80
N MET A 576 -18.48 45.54 -42.74
CA MET A 576 -17.54 46.37 -42.01
C MET A 576 -16.19 45.68 -41.94
N VAL A 577 -15.11 46.43 -42.15
CA VAL A 577 -13.75 45.90 -42.05
C VAL A 577 -12.92 46.80 -41.14
N PHE A 578 -12.32 46.20 -40.12
CA PHE A 578 -11.36 46.82 -39.23
C PHE A 578 -10.00 46.16 -39.44
N ILE A 579 -8.94 46.97 -39.47
CA ILE A 579 -7.56 46.50 -39.61
C ILE A 579 -6.76 47.03 -38.44
N SER A 580 -6.22 46.13 -37.63
CA SER A 580 -5.20 46.46 -36.63
C SER A 580 -3.82 46.08 -37.16
N VAL A 581 -2.90 47.04 -37.13
CA VAL A 581 -1.46 46.86 -37.46
C VAL A 581 -0.57 46.83 -36.22
N LYS A 582 -1.18 46.68 -35.03
CA LYS A 582 -0.46 46.36 -33.80
C LYS A 582 -0.97 45.00 -33.31
N PRO A 583 -0.07 44.02 -33.08
CA PRO A 583 -0.43 42.70 -32.57
C PRO A 583 -1.02 42.78 -31.17
#